data_AF-A0A517YMJ9-F1
#
_entry.id   AF-A0A517YMJ9-F1
#
_cell.length_a   1.000
_cell.length_b   1.000
_cell.length_c   1.000
_cell.angle_alpha   90.00
_cell.angle_beta   90.00
_cell.angle_gamma   90.00
#
_symmetry.space_group_name_H-M   'P 1'
#
loop_
_entity.id
_entity.type
_entity.pdbx_description
1 polymer ?
#
loop_
_entity_poly.entity_id
_entity_poly.type
_entity_poly.pdbx_seq_one_letter_code
_entity_poly.pdbx_strand_id
1 'polypeptide(L)'
;MDQLSQFRSPAGAAAYFELGRNALDEGKTTGGLMDYDSRFKRHGPAAEQTFLTWLATAPEDNKAGDLKAAMIGMQLKEIGGEAALVELAKLTSSAHPNVAKTAQEISDEIQRKIDQEKKNEAQARADDETTPTPISPDVKLAVMARTLDDEFRHDPEGTRKKYNGQLIEVVGDLSSIRYTFQGKTSYTLMTNAGPMSMSFLCYGTQALHSKQFVPGQRVVIKGRADLEGMLSLKEAQIIDAKGPEPIEVTSEALVQEFADPEKIAAASKKYAGRWLLVTGKIKELQGNNNHASLVTGVDREVQLSLIEIPEAQQKALQVGQTIVFLGRFDKYDPYQVEVELDNCVLVARPAGP
;
A
#
# COMPACT_ATOMS: atom_id res chain seq x y z
N MET A 1 22.06 -16.79 -28.28
CA MET A 1 20.88 -17.39 -28.93
C MET A 1 19.94 -17.82 -27.82
N ASP A 2 18.75 -17.24 -27.79
CA ASP A 2 17.82 -17.32 -26.67
C ASP A 2 17.11 -18.69 -26.65
N GLN A 3 17.56 -19.61 -25.78
CA GLN A 3 16.95 -20.94 -25.63
C GLN A 3 15.49 -20.88 -25.13
N LEU A 4 14.98 -19.69 -24.78
CA LEU A 4 13.62 -19.49 -24.30
C LEU A 4 12.61 -19.12 -25.40
N SER A 5 13.06 -18.76 -26.62
CA SER A 5 12.14 -18.37 -27.70
C SER A 5 11.27 -19.52 -28.20
N GLN A 6 11.74 -20.77 -28.06
CA GLN A 6 11.01 -21.97 -28.45
C GLN A 6 9.71 -22.16 -27.65
N PHE A 7 9.66 -21.67 -26.40
CA PHE A 7 8.50 -21.78 -25.51
C PHE A 7 7.37 -20.78 -25.80
N ARG A 8 7.56 -19.85 -26.75
CA ARG A 8 6.52 -18.92 -27.20
C ARG A 8 5.56 -19.52 -28.24
N SER A 9 5.87 -20.72 -28.74
CA SER A 9 5.00 -21.46 -29.64
C SER A 9 4.09 -22.41 -28.85
N PRO A 10 2.90 -22.76 -29.37
CA PRO A 10 2.05 -23.80 -28.77
C PRO A 10 2.78 -25.13 -28.54
N ALA A 11 3.72 -25.50 -29.42
CA ALA A 11 4.54 -26.69 -29.30
C ALA A 11 5.57 -26.59 -28.15
N GLY A 12 6.15 -25.41 -27.94
CA GLY A 12 7.04 -25.17 -26.81
C GLY A 12 6.32 -25.18 -25.48
N ALA A 13 5.12 -24.58 -25.40
CA ALA A 13 4.27 -24.67 -24.23
C ALA A 13 3.95 -26.14 -23.88
N ALA A 14 3.61 -26.97 -24.87
CA ALA A 14 3.38 -28.40 -24.68
C ALA A 14 4.63 -29.17 -24.19
N ALA A 15 5.81 -28.87 -24.72
CA ALA A 15 7.06 -29.51 -24.26
C ALA A 15 7.44 -29.11 -22.83
N TYR A 16 7.20 -27.85 -22.44
CA TYR A 16 7.41 -27.36 -21.08
C TYR A 16 6.41 -27.99 -20.09
N PHE A 17 5.21 -28.31 -20.58
CA PHE A 17 4.15 -28.98 -19.85
C PHE A 17 4.46 -30.46 -19.57
N GLU A 18 4.99 -31.18 -20.56
CA GLU A 18 5.44 -32.57 -20.39
C GLU A 18 6.55 -32.69 -19.33
N LEU A 19 7.43 -31.69 -19.22
CA LEU A 19 8.42 -31.62 -18.15
C LEU A 19 7.77 -31.48 -16.75
N GLY A 20 6.69 -30.70 -16.65
CA GLY A 20 5.93 -30.54 -15.40
C GLY A 20 5.18 -31.82 -15.00
N ARG A 21 4.57 -32.49 -15.99
CA ARG A 21 3.91 -33.79 -15.80
C ARG A 21 4.90 -34.87 -15.35
N ASN A 22 6.05 -34.97 -16.02
CA ASN A 22 7.09 -35.94 -15.65
C ASN A 22 7.65 -35.67 -14.26
N ALA A 23 7.83 -34.41 -13.86
CA ALA A 23 8.26 -34.06 -12.50
C ALA A 23 7.26 -34.49 -11.42
N LEU A 24 5.95 -34.41 -11.71
CA LEU A 24 4.88 -34.89 -10.84
C LEU A 24 4.85 -36.42 -10.75
N ASP A 25 5.02 -37.12 -11.89
CA ASP A 25 5.10 -38.59 -11.91
C ASP A 25 6.37 -39.12 -11.21
N GLU A 26 7.42 -38.31 -11.14
CA GLU A 26 8.64 -38.57 -10.35
C GLU A 26 8.48 -38.25 -8.85
N GLY A 27 7.31 -37.79 -8.39
CA GLY A 27 7.05 -37.52 -6.97
C GLY A 27 7.77 -36.30 -6.41
N LYS A 28 8.17 -35.33 -7.26
CA LYS A 28 8.81 -34.09 -6.80
C LYS A 28 7.80 -33.21 -6.04
N THR A 29 8.25 -32.63 -4.93
CA THR A 29 7.41 -31.90 -3.97
C THR A 29 7.02 -30.49 -4.44
N THR A 30 6.09 -29.86 -3.71
CA THR A 30 5.53 -28.51 -3.91
C THR A 30 6.56 -27.39 -4.16
N GLY A 31 7.81 -27.56 -3.73
CA GLY A 31 8.91 -26.63 -4.05
C GLY A 31 9.26 -26.57 -5.54
N GLY A 32 9.05 -27.65 -6.30
CA GLY A 32 9.22 -27.66 -7.76
C GLY A 32 8.13 -26.88 -8.50
N LEU A 33 6.91 -26.86 -7.97
CA LEU A 33 5.77 -26.16 -8.57
C LEU A 33 5.83 -24.63 -8.37
N MET A 34 6.47 -24.14 -7.30
CA MET A 34 6.65 -22.69 -7.08
C MET A 34 7.64 -22.06 -8.06
N ASP A 35 8.68 -22.80 -8.49
CA ASP A 35 9.59 -22.32 -9.54
C ASP A 35 8.89 -22.26 -10.91
N TYR A 36 7.86 -23.08 -11.13
CA TYR A 36 7.03 -23.05 -12.35
C TYR A 36 6.18 -21.78 -12.48
N ASP A 37 5.56 -21.29 -11.39
CA ASP A 37 4.71 -20.08 -11.41
C ASP A 37 5.50 -18.82 -11.80
N SER A 38 6.71 -18.66 -11.24
CA SER A 38 7.61 -17.54 -11.54
C SER A 38 8.08 -17.50 -13.02
N ARG A 39 8.06 -18.65 -13.69
CA ARG A 39 8.41 -18.78 -15.11
C ARG A 39 7.18 -18.62 -15.99
N PHE A 40 6.02 -19.09 -15.56
CA PHE A 40 4.74 -18.96 -16.26
C PHE A 40 4.33 -17.49 -16.45
N LYS A 41 4.52 -16.66 -15.42
CA LYS A 41 4.27 -15.20 -15.45
C LYS A 41 5.09 -14.46 -16.52
N ARG A 42 6.20 -15.03 -17.01
CA ARG A 42 7.02 -14.43 -18.10
C ARG A 42 6.43 -14.65 -19.51
N HIS A 43 5.46 -15.54 -19.67
CA HIS A 43 4.91 -15.93 -20.96
C HIS A 43 3.60 -15.19 -21.34
N GLY A 44 3.10 -14.32 -20.46
CA GLY A 44 1.99 -13.41 -20.73
C GLY A 44 0.60 -14.06 -20.77
N PRO A 45 -0.46 -13.26 -20.99
CA PRO A 45 -1.86 -13.68 -20.83
C PRO A 45 -2.30 -14.84 -21.73
N ALA A 46 -1.65 -15.03 -22.88
CA ALA A 46 -1.98 -16.10 -23.81
C ALA A 46 -1.57 -17.50 -23.31
N ALA A 47 -0.45 -17.59 -22.58
CA ALA A 47 -0.01 -18.83 -21.95
C ALA A 47 -0.95 -19.20 -20.80
N GLU A 48 -1.37 -18.21 -20.01
CA GLU A 48 -2.38 -18.34 -18.96
C GLU A 48 -3.72 -18.84 -19.53
N GLN A 49 -4.21 -18.22 -20.59
CA GLN A 49 -5.48 -18.64 -21.22
C GLN A 49 -5.41 -20.06 -21.80
N THR A 50 -4.29 -20.43 -22.41
CA THR A 50 -4.08 -21.79 -22.96
C THR A 50 -4.08 -22.82 -21.83
N PHE A 51 -3.45 -22.50 -20.71
CA PHE A 51 -3.39 -23.33 -19.52
C PHE A 51 -4.76 -23.50 -18.85
N LEU A 52 -5.51 -22.41 -18.68
CA LEU A 52 -6.88 -22.43 -18.17
C LEU A 52 -7.83 -23.23 -19.07
N THR A 53 -7.67 -23.11 -20.40
CA THR A 53 -8.46 -23.87 -21.38
C THR A 53 -8.18 -25.37 -21.26
N TRP A 54 -6.92 -25.77 -21.12
CA TRP A 54 -6.55 -27.16 -20.90
C TRP A 54 -7.14 -27.71 -19.59
N LEU A 55 -7.02 -26.96 -18.48
CA LEU A 55 -7.62 -27.30 -17.17
C LEU A 55 -9.15 -27.51 -17.23
N ALA A 56 -9.83 -26.78 -18.11
CA ALA A 56 -11.26 -26.94 -18.34
C ALA A 56 -11.59 -28.24 -19.09
N THR A 57 -10.65 -28.77 -19.87
CA THR A 57 -10.83 -29.96 -20.73
C THR A 57 -10.09 -31.22 -20.25
N ALA A 58 -9.28 -31.11 -19.19
CA ALA A 58 -8.48 -32.22 -18.68
C ALA A 58 -9.40 -33.37 -18.20
N PRO A 59 -9.05 -34.65 -18.47
CA PRO A 59 -9.83 -35.80 -18.01
C PRO A 59 -9.99 -35.80 -16.49
N GLU A 60 -11.15 -36.20 -15.97
CA GLU A 60 -11.41 -36.35 -14.53
C GLU A 60 -10.76 -37.61 -13.95
N ASP A 61 -9.44 -37.76 -14.14
CA ASP A 61 -8.69 -38.68 -13.30
C ASP A 61 -8.26 -37.98 -12.00
N ASN A 62 -8.03 -38.76 -10.94
CA ASN A 62 -7.73 -38.23 -9.60
C ASN A 62 -6.54 -37.24 -9.61
N LYS A 63 -5.56 -37.41 -10.50
CA LYS A 63 -4.37 -36.56 -10.56
C LYS A 63 -4.65 -35.20 -11.20
N ALA A 64 -5.44 -35.15 -12.27
CA ALA A 64 -5.84 -33.88 -12.89
C ALA A 64 -6.80 -33.09 -11.99
N GLY A 65 -7.68 -33.78 -11.25
CA GLY A 65 -8.54 -33.17 -10.22
C GLY A 65 -7.75 -32.55 -9.08
N ASP A 66 -6.74 -33.25 -8.57
CA ASP A 66 -5.87 -32.76 -7.48
C ASP A 66 -5.02 -31.56 -7.94
N LEU A 67 -4.49 -31.58 -9.16
CA LEU A 67 -3.74 -30.46 -9.73
C LEU A 67 -4.64 -29.22 -9.93
N LYS A 68 -5.86 -29.42 -10.44
CA LYS A 68 -6.87 -28.38 -10.59
C LYS A 68 -7.23 -27.75 -9.24
N ALA A 69 -7.45 -28.57 -8.21
CA ALA A 69 -7.71 -28.10 -6.86
C ALA A 69 -6.53 -27.33 -6.25
N ALA A 70 -5.30 -27.83 -6.41
CA ALA A 70 -4.10 -27.17 -5.90
C ALA A 70 -3.87 -25.80 -6.56
N MET A 71 -4.13 -25.70 -7.87
CA MET A 71 -3.95 -24.45 -8.62
C MET A 71 -5.06 -23.44 -8.39
N ILE A 72 -6.31 -23.89 -8.25
CA ILE A 72 -7.39 -23.05 -7.76
C ILE A 72 -7.03 -22.51 -6.37
N GLY A 73 -6.52 -23.36 -5.46
CA GLY A 73 -6.04 -22.94 -4.14
C GLY A 73 -4.91 -21.88 -4.20
N MET A 74 -3.98 -22.01 -5.14
CA MET A 74 -2.92 -21.02 -5.37
C MET A 74 -3.45 -19.70 -5.95
N GLN A 75 -4.29 -19.75 -6.99
CA GLN A 75 -4.89 -18.56 -7.60
C GLN A 75 -5.82 -17.83 -6.63
N LEU A 76 -6.57 -18.56 -5.81
CA LEU A 76 -7.40 -17.99 -4.74
C LEU A 76 -6.56 -17.21 -3.71
N LYS A 77 -5.30 -17.60 -3.52
CA LYS A 77 -4.38 -16.91 -2.59
C LYS A 77 -3.78 -15.64 -3.20
N GLU A 78 -3.71 -15.54 -4.53
CA GLU A 78 -3.08 -14.43 -5.25
C GLU A 78 -4.07 -13.36 -5.74
N ILE A 79 -5.31 -13.71 -6.11
CA ILE A 79 -6.23 -12.78 -6.82
C ILE A 79 -6.80 -11.66 -5.92
N GLY A 80 -6.56 -11.68 -4.60
CA GLY A 80 -6.73 -10.49 -3.76
C GLY A 80 -8.13 -9.87 -3.87
N GLY A 81 -9.12 -10.53 -3.27
CA GLY A 81 -10.48 -10.00 -3.18
C GLY A 81 -11.39 -11.04 -2.56
N GLU A 82 -11.55 -10.99 -1.24
CA GLU A 82 -12.19 -12.04 -0.45
C GLU A 82 -13.61 -12.42 -0.94
N ALA A 83 -14.35 -11.46 -1.51
CA ALA A 83 -15.67 -11.69 -2.11
C ALA A 83 -15.61 -12.50 -3.43
N ALA A 84 -14.59 -12.30 -4.27
CA ALA A 84 -14.40 -13.07 -5.50
C ALA A 84 -13.99 -14.51 -5.21
N LEU A 85 -13.26 -14.73 -4.10
CA LEU A 85 -12.85 -16.06 -3.64
C LEU A 85 -14.04 -16.91 -3.20
N VAL A 86 -15.03 -16.30 -2.52
CA VAL A 86 -16.26 -16.97 -2.10
C VAL A 86 -17.09 -17.42 -3.31
N GLU A 87 -17.24 -16.58 -4.34
CA GLU A 87 -17.98 -16.97 -5.56
C GLU A 87 -17.24 -18.02 -6.40
N LEU A 88 -15.92 -17.95 -6.49
CA LEU A 88 -15.13 -18.97 -7.19
C LEU A 88 -15.16 -20.33 -6.45
N ALA A 89 -15.11 -20.32 -5.12
CA ALA A 89 -15.28 -21.53 -4.30
C ALA A 89 -16.65 -22.19 -4.55
N LYS A 90 -17.73 -21.39 -4.64
CA LYS A 90 -19.06 -21.91 -4.99
C LYS A 90 -19.09 -22.55 -6.38
N LEU A 91 -18.51 -21.89 -7.40
CA LEU A 91 -18.46 -22.39 -8.78
C LEU A 91 -17.65 -23.69 -8.92
N THR A 92 -16.61 -23.88 -8.10
CA THR A 92 -15.75 -25.07 -8.15
C THR A 92 -16.32 -26.26 -7.38
N SER A 93 -17.28 -26.02 -6.49
CA SER A 93 -17.91 -27.07 -5.68
C SER A 93 -18.80 -28.04 -6.48
N SER A 94 -19.15 -27.70 -7.72
CA SER A 94 -19.95 -28.58 -8.59
C SER A 94 -19.14 -29.65 -9.35
N ALA A 95 -17.80 -29.67 -9.25
CA ALA A 95 -16.96 -30.51 -10.10
C ALA A 95 -16.49 -31.85 -9.47
N HIS A 96 -16.36 -31.94 -8.14
CA HIS A 96 -15.97 -33.21 -7.47
C HIS A 96 -16.25 -33.14 -5.95
N PRO A 97 -16.70 -34.21 -5.26
CA PRO A 97 -17.06 -34.17 -3.84
C PRO A 97 -15.94 -33.70 -2.90
N ASN A 98 -14.70 -34.12 -3.16
CA ASN A 98 -13.54 -33.72 -2.34
C ASN A 98 -13.13 -32.25 -2.60
N VAL A 99 -13.33 -31.76 -3.83
CA VAL A 99 -13.07 -30.35 -4.18
C VAL A 99 -14.15 -29.47 -3.57
N ALA A 100 -15.41 -29.92 -3.58
CA ALA A 100 -16.53 -29.24 -2.94
C ALA A 100 -16.32 -29.03 -1.45
N LYS A 101 -15.87 -30.07 -0.73
CA LYS A 101 -15.58 -29.97 0.70
C LYS A 101 -14.46 -28.96 0.98
N THR A 102 -13.36 -29.05 0.24
CA THR A 102 -12.20 -28.15 0.40
C THR A 102 -12.57 -26.69 0.07
N ALA A 103 -13.32 -26.48 -1.01
CA ALA A 103 -13.80 -25.16 -1.40
C ALA A 103 -14.74 -24.55 -0.35
N GLN A 104 -15.63 -25.35 0.24
CA GLN A 104 -16.52 -24.90 1.31
C GLN A 104 -15.72 -24.51 2.56
N GLU A 105 -14.75 -25.33 2.98
CA GLU A 105 -13.89 -25.02 4.14
C GLU A 105 -13.11 -23.70 3.94
N ILE A 106 -12.57 -23.47 2.74
CA ILE A 106 -11.89 -22.21 2.38
C ILE A 106 -12.88 -21.04 2.42
N SER A 107 -14.06 -21.20 1.82
CA SER A 107 -15.11 -20.17 1.81
C SER A 107 -15.55 -19.80 3.23
N ASP A 108 -15.75 -20.78 4.10
CA ASP A 108 -16.16 -20.56 5.49
C ASP A 108 -15.07 -19.83 6.28
N GLU A 109 -13.80 -20.20 6.07
CA GLU A 109 -12.67 -19.54 6.73
C GLU A 109 -12.50 -18.09 6.26
N ILE A 110 -12.66 -17.82 4.97
CA ILE A 110 -12.66 -16.46 4.43
C ILE A 110 -13.82 -15.66 5.02
N GLN A 111 -15.03 -16.22 5.07
CA GLN A 111 -16.18 -15.53 5.65
C GLN A 111 -15.98 -15.22 7.13
N ARG A 112 -15.38 -16.14 7.91
CA ARG A 112 -15.01 -15.90 9.31
C ARG A 112 -14.01 -14.75 9.45
N LYS A 113 -13.02 -14.64 8.56
CA LYS A 113 -12.07 -13.52 8.56
C LYS A 113 -12.76 -12.19 8.26
N ILE A 114 -13.62 -12.16 7.23
CA ILE A 114 -14.45 -10.98 6.91
C ILE A 114 -15.29 -10.56 8.12
N ASP A 115 -15.98 -11.51 8.76
CA ASP A 115 -16.85 -11.21 9.90
C ASP A 115 -16.05 -10.76 11.13
N GLN A 116 -14.87 -11.33 11.35
CA GLN A 116 -13.96 -10.92 12.41
C GLN A 116 -13.39 -9.53 12.15
N GLU A 117 -13.01 -9.19 10.91
CA GLU A 117 -12.56 -7.85 10.53
C GLU A 117 -13.68 -6.83 10.72
N LYS A 118 -14.90 -7.11 10.25
CA LYS A 118 -16.07 -6.25 10.50
C LYS A 118 -16.34 -6.04 11.98
N LYS A 119 -16.19 -7.09 12.79
CA LYS A 119 -16.35 -6.99 14.25
C LYS A 119 -15.24 -6.14 14.87
N ASN A 120 -14.00 -6.29 14.42
CA ASN A 120 -12.87 -5.47 14.87
C ASN A 120 -13.06 -3.99 14.46
N GLU A 121 -13.54 -3.73 13.23
CA GLU A 121 -13.88 -2.39 12.77
C GLU A 121 -15.04 -1.79 13.58
N ALA A 122 -16.09 -2.55 13.86
CA ALA A 122 -17.20 -2.09 14.68
C ALA A 122 -16.77 -1.76 16.11
N GLN A 123 -15.89 -2.59 16.70
CA GLN A 123 -15.32 -2.31 18.02
C GLN A 123 -14.42 -1.07 17.99
N ALA A 124 -13.53 -0.95 17.00
CA ALA A 124 -12.70 0.24 16.82
C ALA A 124 -13.55 1.50 16.60
N ARG A 125 -14.71 1.37 15.95
CA ARG A 125 -15.67 2.47 15.81
C ARG A 125 -16.30 2.85 17.14
N ALA A 126 -16.71 1.87 17.95
CA ALA A 126 -17.32 2.10 19.26
C ALA A 126 -16.35 2.77 20.25
N ASP A 127 -15.08 2.35 20.26
CA ASP A 127 -14.06 2.97 21.11
C ASP A 127 -13.79 4.45 20.70
N ASP A 128 -14.02 4.76 19.43
CA ASP A 128 -13.82 6.07 18.82
C ASP A 128 -15.09 6.96 18.88
N GLU A 129 -16.21 6.48 19.44
CA GLU A 129 -17.45 7.26 19.64
C GLU A 129 -17.40 8.16 20.88
N THR A 130 -16.33 8.08 21.68
CA THR A 130 -16.13 9.05 22.76
C THR A 130 -15.98 10.45 22.15
N THR A 131 -16.82 11.39 22.59
CA THR A 131 -16.71 12.78 22.15
C THR A 131 -15.33 13.30 22.54
N PRO A 132 -14.47 13.67 21.57
CA PRO A 132 -13.13 14.12 21.90
C PRO A 132 -13.22 15.38 22.77
N THR A 133 -12.36 15.46 23.77
CA THR A 133 -12.21 16.66 24.60
C THR A 133 -11.15 17.55 23.96
N PRO A 134 -11.40 18.88 23.81
CA PRO A 134 -10.37 19.79 23.33
C PRO A 134 -9.09 19.72 24.17
N ILE A 135 -7.94 19.63 23.50
CA ILE A 135 -6.61 19.62 24.13
C ILE A 135 -6.08 21.05 24.28
N SER A 136 -6.39 21.93 23.33
CA SER A 136 -5.97 23.34 23.41
C SER A 136 -6.92 24.16 24.29
N PRO A 137 -6.40 25.02 25.18
CA PRO A 137 -7.23 25.81 26.08
C PRO A 137 -8.08 26.87 25.37
N ASP A 138 -7.73 27.26 24.15
CA ASP A 138 -8.45 28.26 23.35
C ASP A 138 -9.49 27.65 22.39
N VAL A 139 -9.59 26.32 22.34
CA VAL A 139 -10.54 25.59 21.50
C VAL A 139 -11.69 25.09 22.36
N LYS A 140 -12.92 25.46 21.99
CA LYS A 140 -14.13 25.06 22.71
C LYS A 140 -14.79 23.79 22.17
N LEU A 141 -14.40 23.38 20.97
CA LEU A 141 -15.07 22.34 20.22
C LEU A 141 -14.05 21.40 19.60
N ALA A 142 -14.12 20.14 20.00
CA ALA A 142 -13.41 19.05 19.37
C ALA A 142 -14.43 18.10 18.75
N VAL A 143 -14.12 17.57 17.57
CA VAL A 143 -15.01 16.66 16.83
C VAL A 143 -14.19 15.60 16.11
N MET A 144 -14.73 14.40 15.98
CA MET A 144 -14.11 13.37 15.14
C MET A 144 -14.30 13.72 13.66
N ALA A 145 -13.28 13.52 12.83
CA ALA A 145 -13.33 13.80 11.39
C ALA A 145 -14.53 13.10 10.71
N ARG A 146 -14.79 11.85 11.10
CA ARG A 146 -15.95 11.06 10.67
C ARG A 146 -17.29 11.67 11.07
N THR A 147 -17.44 12.11 12.32
CA THR A 147 -18.67 12.74 12.81
C THR A 147 -18.93 14.04 12.08
N LEU A 148 -17.88 14.82 11.80
CA LEU A 148 -18.01 16.05 11.02
C LEU A 148 -18.43 15.77 9.56
N ASP A 149 -17.85 14.76 8.91
CA ASP A 149 -18.25 14.32 7.56
C ASP A 149 -19.70 13.82 7.54
N ASP A 150 -20.09 12.98 8.50
CA ASP A 150 -21.44 12.45 8.61
C ASP A 150 -22.45 13.59 8.87
N GLU A 151 -22.21 14.48 9.84
CA GLU A 151 -23.07 15.64 10.09
C GLU A 151 -23.20 16.50 8.81
N PHE A 152 -22.10 16.77 8.11
CA PHE A 152 -22.12 17.58 6.89
C PHE A 152 -22.89 16.92 5.75
N ARG A 153 -22.78 15.59 5.57
CA ARG A 153 -23.52 14.85 4.54
C ARG A 153 -25.03 14.82 4.80
N HIS A 154 -25.43 14.72 6.06
CA HIS A 154 -26.84 14.63 6.45
C HIS A 154 -27.52 16.00 6.53
N ASP A 155 -26.83 17.00 7.07
CA ASP A 155 -27.33 18.37 7.20
C ASP A 155 -26.20 19.39 6.93
N PRO A 156 -25.91 19.69 5.65
CA PRO A 156 -24.86 20.64 5.29
C PRO A 156 -25.08 22.04 5.87
N GLU A 157 -26.33 22.52 5.90
CA GLU A 157 -26.65 23.88 6.37
C GLU A 157 -26.49 24.02 7.89
N GLY A 158 -27.04 23.06 8.65
CA GLY A 158 -26.86 23.02 10.10
C GLY A 158 -25.41 22.84 10.51
N THR A 159 -24.68 21.98 9.79
CA THR A 159 -23.24 21.77 10.02
C THR A 159 -22.42 23.03 9.73
N ARG A 160 -22.68 23.73 8.62
CA ARG A 160 -22.06 25.03 8.35
C ARG A 160 -22.37 26.04 9.45
N LYS A 161 -23.62 26.14 9.89
CA LYS A 161 -24.01 27.02 10.99
C LYS A 161 -23.28 26.69 12.30
N LYS A 162 -23.03 25.41 12.57
CA LYS A 162 -22.38 24.91 13.78
C LYS A 162 -20.87 25.17 13.78
N TYR A 163 -20.18 24.89 12.67
CA TYR A 163 -18.70 24.88 12.64
C TYR A 163 -18.07 25.98 11.79
N ASN A 164 -18.72 26.49 10.74
CA ASN A 164 -18.04 27.36 9.77
C ASN A 164 -17.47 28.63 10.45
N GLY A 165 -16.21 28.95 10.14
CA GLY A 165 -15.46 30.06 10.73
C GLY A 165 -14.98 29.82 12.17
N GLN A 166 -15.42 28.75 12.85
CA GLN A 166 -15.00 28.43 14.21
C GLN A 166 -13.59 27.85 14.24
N LEU A 167 -12.86 28.14 15.32
CA LEU A 167 -11.61 27.46 15.65
C LEU A 167 -11.97 26.15 16.35
N ILE A 168 -11.65 25.02 15.72
CA ILE A 168 -12.00 23.68 16.20
C ILE A 168 -10.78 22.77 16.22
N GLU A 169 -10.90 21.69 16.98
CA GLU A 169 -10.00 20.55 16.90
C GLU A 169 -10.71 19.38 16.21
N VAL A 170 -10.03 18.78 15.24
CA VAL A 170 -10.53 17.62 14.53
C VAL A 170 -9.61 16.45 14.81
N VAL A 171 -10.17 15.40 15.40
CA VAL A 171 -9.46 14.16 15.68
C VAL A 171 -9.74 13.16 14.56
N GLY A 172 -8.70 12.53 14.02
CA GLY A 172 -8.88 11.52 12.99
C GLY A 172 -7.58 10.82 12.60
N ASP A 173 -7.70 9.80 11.76
CA ASP A 173 -6.54 9.05 11.29
C ASP A 173 -5.98 9.70 10.03
N LEU A 174 -4.68 10.02 10.06
CA LEU A 174 -3.97 10.66 8.97
C LEU A 174 -3.83 9.67 7.80
N SER A 175 -4.44 9.99 6.67
CA SER A 175 -4.43 9.14 5.47
C SER A 175 -3.30 9.49 4.50
N SER A 176 -3.06 10.78 4.31
CA SER A 176 -1.97 11.25 3.46
C SER A 176 -1.49 12.64 3.87
N ILE A 177 -0.26 12.93 3.49
CA ILE A 177 0.37 14.22 3.62
C ILE A 177 0.87 14.59 2.22
N ARG A 178 0.46 15.74 1.71
CA ARG A 178 0.77 16.19 0.35
C ARG A 178 1.13 17.66 0.35
N TYR A 179 1.72 18.13 -0.75
CA TYR A 179 1.79 19.56 -1.01
C TYR A 179 0.72 19.97 -2.03
N THR A 180 0.11 21.13 -1.78
CA THR A 180 -0.74 21.80 -2.76
C THR A 180 0.11 22.39 -3.89
N PHE A 181 -0.51 22.76 -5.01
CA PHE A 181 0.14 23.50 -6.10
C PHE A 181 0.77 24.83 -5.65
N GLN A 182 0.33 25.38 -4.52
CA GLN A 182 0.89 26.59 -3.91
C GLN A 182 2.06 26.31 -2.96
N GLY A 183 2.50 25.05 -2.84
CA GLY A 183 3.57 24.64 -1.93
C GLY A 183 3.18 24.58 -0.46
N LYS A 184 1.89 24.75 -0.12
CA LYS A 184 1.39 24.55 1.25
C LYS A 184 1.18 23.08 1.53
N THR A 185 1.43 22.66 2.76
CA THR A 185 1.10 21.31 3.23
C THR A 185 -0.41 21.13 3.28
N SER A 186 -0.87 19.98 2.79
CA SER A 186 -2.23 19.48 2.95
C SER A 186 -2.19 18.17 3.70
N TYR A 187 -2.96 18.09 4.78
CA TYR A 187 -3.23 16.82 5.47
C TYR A 187 -4.61 16.32 5.06
N THR A 188 -4.74 15.01 4.94
CA THR A 188 -6.02 14.35 4.71
C THR A 188 -6.30 13.40 5.86
N LEU A 189 -7.44 13.59 6.53
CA LEU A 189 -7.94 12.63 7.53
C LEU A 189 -8.90 11.63 6.87
N MET A 190 -8.88 10.39 7.35
CA MET A 190 -9.92 9.42 7.03
C MET A 190 -11.21 9.79 7.74
N THR A 191 -12.31 9.89 6.99
CA THR A 191 -13.65 10.14 7.54
C THR A 191 -14.52 8.89 7.53
N ASN A 192 -14.35 8.00 6.56
CA ASN A 192 -15.10 6.75 6.42
C ASN A 192 -14.25 5.70 5.69
N ALA A 193 -14.43 4.41 6.02
CA ALA A 193 -13.71 3.27 5.43
C ALA A 193 -14.24 2.90 4.02
N GLY A 194 -14.33 3.88 3.11
CA GLY A 194 -14.87 3.69 1.77
C GLY A 194 -14.00 4.33 0.67
N PRO A 195 -14.10 3.83 -0.58
CA PRO A 195 -13.27 4.29 -1.71
C PRO A 195 -13.55 5.75 -2.11
N MET A 196 -14.69 6.31 -1.69
CA MET A 196 -15.04 7.73 -1.81
C MET A 196 -14.80 8.47 -0.49
N SER A 197 -13.60 8.30 0.09
CA SER A 197 -13.21 9.09 1.25
C SER A 197 -13.22 10.57 0.86
N MET A 198 -14.08 11.35 1.52
CA MET A 198 -13.94 12.79 1.47
C MET A 198 -12.69 13.13 2.25
N SER A 199 -11.75 13.78 1.59
CA SER A 199 -10.54 14.24 2.26
C SER A 199 -10.88 15.47 3.08
N PHE A 200 -10.70 15.40 4.39
CA PHE A 200 -10.72 16.59 5.22
C PHE A 200 -9.43 17.38 5.00
N LEU A 201 -9.48 18.37 4.10
CA LEU A 201 -8.30 19.11 3.67
C LEU A 201 -7.91 20.12 4.73
N CYS A 202 -6.70 19.97 5.26
CA CYS A 202 -6.16 20.86 6.27
C CYS A 202 -4.99 21.64 5.67
N TYR A 203 -5.18 22.93 5.39
CA TYR A 203 -4.15 23.78 4.80
C TYR A 203 -3.25 24.37 5.89
N GLY A 204 -2.05 23.81 6.00
CA GLY A 204 -1.05 24.27 6.97
C GLY A 204 -0.45 25.63 6.60
N THR A 205 -0.16 26.44 7.62
CA THR A 205 0.66 27.67 7.49
C THR A 205 2.14 27.39 7.71
N GLN A 206 2.47 26.24 8.31
CA GLN A 206 3.84 25.81 8.51
C GLN A 206 4.29 24.93 7.35
N ALA A 207 5.49 25.21 6.83
CA ALA A 207 6.18 24.23 5.99
C ALA A 207 6.36 22.93 6.78
N LEU A 208 6.39 21.82 6.04
CA LEU A 208 6.46 20.44 6.52
C LEU A 208 7.80 20.15 7.21
N HIS A 209 8.07 20.84 8.30
CA HIS A 209 9.32 20.78 9.04
C HIS A 209 9.33 19.66 10.07
N SER A 210 8.16 19.09 10.38
CA SER A 210 8.06 18.05 11.40
C SER A 210 8.24 16.67 10.77
N LYS A 211 9.37 16.03 11.10
CA LYS A 211 9.64 14.58 10.97
C LYS A 211 8.62 13.68 11.71
N GLN A 212 7.58 14.28 12.28
CA GLN A 212 6.79 13.71 13.38
C GLN A 212 5.54 12.98 12.90
N PHE A 213 5.06 13.28 11.70
CA PHE A 213 3.75 12.82 11.26
C PHE A 213 3.85 11.86 10.08
N VAL A 214 3.21 10.71 10.19
CA VAL A 214 3.12 9.71 9.11
C VAL A 214 1.69 9.23 8.95
N PRO A 215 1.27 8.91 7.72
CA PRO A 215 -0.02 8.25 7.52
C PRO A 215 -0.17 6.97 8.35
N GLY A 216 -1.37 6.77 8.88
CA GLY A 216 -1.72 5.72 9.84
C GLY A 216 -1.68 6.17 11.31
N GLN A 217 -1.18 7.37 11.61
CA GLN A 217 -1.30 7.95 12.95
C GLN A 217 -2.67 8.57 13.19
N ARG A 218 -3.17 8.45 14.42
CA ARG A 218 -4.27 9.26 14.92
C ARG A 218 -3.76 10.63 15.32
N VAL A 219 -4.29 11.68 14.72
CA VAL A 219 -3.85 13.06 14.94
C VAL A 219 -4.98 13.93 15.46
N VAL A 220 -4.62 14.99 16.18
CA VAL A 220 -5.50 16.10 16.52
C VAL A 220 -5.05 17.31 15.73
N ILE A 221 -5.91 17.79 14.85
CA ILE A 221 -5.66 18.96 14.00
C ILE A 221 -6.48 20.13 14.50
N LYS A 222 -5.80 21.18 14.93
CA LYS A 222 -6.40 22.48 15.25
C LYS A 222 -6.47 23.33 13.98
N GLY A 223 -7.60 23.98 13.73
CA GLY A 223 -7.72 24.91 12.61
C GLY A 223 -9.06 25.61 12.55
N ARG A 224 -9.19 26.56 11.62
CA ARG A 224 -10.44 27.27 11.38
C ARG A 224 -11.26 26.52 10.34
N ALA A 225 -12.44 26.04 10.71
CA ALA A 225 -13.33 25.36 9.79
C ALA A 225 -13.77 26.30 8.65
N ASP A 226 -13.64 25.81 7.42
CA ASP A 226 -14.12 26.46 6.20
C ASP A 226 -14.94 25.44 5.42
N LEU A 227 -16.26 25.57 5.54
CA LEU A 227 -17.24 24.60 5.04
C LEU A 227 -18.09 25.17 3.88
N GLU A 228 -17.71 26.32 3.32
CA GLU A 228 -18.42 26.97 2.21
C GLU A 228 -18.27 26.19 0.88
N GLY A 229 -17.15 25.49 0.71
CA GLY A 229 -16.88 24.67 -0.48
C GLY A 229 -16.78 23.17 -0.15
N MET A 230 -15.66 22.79 0.45
CA MET A 230 -15.37 21.42 0.88
C MET A 230 -15.20 21.36 2.39
N LEU A 231 -15.33 20.18 2.99
CA LEU A 231 -15.04 19.98 4.40
C LEU A 231 -13.54 20.19 4.65
N SER A 232 -13.16 21.36 5.18
CA SER A 232 -11.75 21.75 5.30
C SER A 232 -11.43 22.57 6.55
N LEU A 233 -10.16 22.56 6.96
CA LEU A 233 -9.58 23.54 7.89
C LEU A 233 -8.61 24.46 7.16
N LYS A 234 -8.74 25.75 7.43
CA LYS A 234 -7.72 26.76 7.18
C LYS A 234 -6.82 26.89 8.41
N GLU A 235 -5.59 27.35 8.18
CA GLU A 235 -4.62 27.62 9.24
C GLU A 235 -4.39 26.39 10.14
N ALA A 236 -4.38 25.22 9.50
CA ALA A 236 -4.40 23.95 10.22
C ALA A 236 -3.03 23.61 10.80
N GLN A 237 -3.02 23.06 12.01
CA GLN A 237 -1.83 22.61 12.71
C GLN A 237 -2.12 21.28 13.41
N ILE A 238 -1.30 20.27 13.18
CA ILE A 238 -1.32 19.06 13.99
C ILE A 238 -0.72 19.41 15.36
N ILE A 239 -1.49 19.23 16.43
CA ILE A 239 -1.12 19.57 17.82
C ILE A 239 -0.88 18.35 18.71
N ASP A 240 -1.37 17.18 18.30
CA ASP A 240 -1.09 15.88 18.93
C ASP A 240 -1.12 14.78 17.87
N ALA A 241 -0.31 13.75 18.06
CA ALA A 241 -0.25 12.58 17.19
C ALA A 241 0.11 11.34 17.98
N LYS A 242 -0.62 10.25 17.75
CA LYS A 242 -0.40 8.94 18.37
C LYS A 242 -0.44 7.86 17.29
N GLY A 243 0.45 6.89 17.39
CA GLY A 243 0.48 5.77 16.46
C GLY A 243 1.92 5.41 16.07
N PRO A 244 2.10 4.74 14.92
CA PRO A 244 3.42 4.32 14.49
C PRO A 244 4.32 5.52 14.20
N GLU A 245 5.57 5.45 14.64
CA GLU A 245 6.62 6.39 14.26
C GLU A 245 7.31 5.91 12.97
N PRO A 246 7.83 6.82 12.13
CA PRO A 246 8.64 6.43 10.98
C PRO A 246 9.92 5.71 11.45
N ILE A 247 10.36 4.73 10.67
CA ILE A 247 11.67 4.11 10.90
C ILE A 247 12.73 5.03 10.32
N GLU A 248 13.59 5.58 11.17
CA GLU A 248 14.74 6.37 10.70
C GLU A 248 15.84 5.44 10.16
N VAL A 249 16.30 5.71 8.94
CA VAL A 249 17.36 4.92 8.30
C VAL A 249 18.15 5.78 7.30
N THR A 250 19.43 5.50 7.10
CA THR A 250 20.21 6.12 6.02
C THR A 250 20.04 5.32 4.73
N SER A 251 20.19 5.94 3.56
CA SER A 251 20.15 5.23 2.27
C SER A 251 21.17 4.09 2.21
N GLU A 252 22.37 4.27 2.77
CA GLU A 252 23.42 3.25 2.89
C GLU A 252 22.97 2.04 3.72
N ALA A 253 22.54 2.26 4.97
CA ALA A 253 22.07 1.20 5.85
C ALA A 253 20.85 0.45 5.28
N LEU A 254 19.93 1.17 4.63
CA LEU A 254 18.75 0.57 4.02
C LEU A 254 19.14 -0.45 2.96
N VAL A 255 20.00 -0.10 1.99
CA VAL A 255 20.43 -1.07 0.97
C VAL A 255 21.33 -2.17 1.52
N GLN A 256 22.08 -1.89 2.60
CA GLN A 256 22.93 -2.90 3.24
C GLN A 256 22.11 -4.05 3.84
N GLU A 257 20.89 -3.78 4.33
CA GLU A 257 19.99 -4.83 4.81
C GLU A 257 19.50 -5.75 3.69
N PHE A 258 19.45 -5.25 2.45
CA PHE A 258 19.13 -6.04 1.26
C PHE A 258 20.37 -6.60 0.55
N ALA A 259 21.58 -6.29 1.03
CA ALA A 259 22.85 -6.73 0.42
C ALA A 259 23.00 -8.25 0.38
N ASP A 260 22.50 -8.90 1.42
CA ASP A 260 22.66 -10.32 1.70
C ASP A 260 21.38 -11.08 1.28
N PRO A 261 21.46 -12.02 0.30
CA PRO A 261 20.31 -12.78 -0.17
C PRO A 261 19.52 -13.48 0.93
N GLU A 262 20.20 -13.91 2.00
CA GLU A 262 19.57 -14.60 3.13
C GLU A 262 18.74 -13.65 3.99
N LYS A 263 19.00 -12.34 3.93
CA LYS A 263 18.32 -11.30 4.72
C LYS A 263 17.19 -10.61 3.99
N ILE A 264 17.10 -10.74 2.66
CA ILE A 264 16.08 -10.06 1.84
C ILE A 264 14.68 -10.29 2.40
N ALA A 265 14.30 -11.53 2.68
CA ALA A 265 12.95 -11.85 3.19
C ALA A 265 12.67 -11.19 4.55
N ALA A 266 13.66 -11.13 5.43
CA ALA A 266 13.53 -10.50 6.74
C ALA A 266 13.46 -8.96 6.63
N ALA A 267 14.30 -8.36 5.78
CA ALA A 267 14.30 -6.92 5.52
C ALA A 267 12.99 -6.48 4.85
N SER A 268 12.51 -7.20 3.83
CA SER A 268 11.21 -6.94 3.21
C SER A 268 10.09 -7.01 4.24
N LYS A 269 10.08 -8.01 5.12
CA LYS A 269 9.07 -8.11 6.19
C LYS A 269 9.17 -6.97 7.20
N LYS A 270 10.38 -6.54 7.55
CA LYS A 270 10.63 -5.43 8.48
C LYS A 270 10.07 -4.11 7.95
N TYR A 271 10.23 -3.86 6.64
CA TYR A 271 9.89 -2.58 6.02
C TYR A 271 8.53 -2.56 5.30
N ALA A 272 7.94 -3.69 4.95
CA ALA A 272 6.69 -3.78 4.19
C ALA A 272 5.59 -2.83 4.73
N GLY A 273 5.17 -1.88 3.88
CA GLY A 273 4.12 -0.91 4.17
C GLY A 273 4.46 0.12 5.25
N ARG A 274 5.69 0.13 5.77
CA ARG A 274 6.15 1.06 6.81
C ARG A 274 6.59 2.38 6.19
N TRP A 275 6.38 3.46 6.95
CA TRP A 275 6.96 4.76 6.64
C TRP A 275 8.40 4.83 7.12
N LEU A 276 9.28 5.27 6.25
CA LEU A 276 10.71 5.42 6.50
C LEU A 276 11.08 6.89 6.42
N LEU A 277 11.84 7.36 7.40
CA LEU A 277 12.51 8.65 7.33
C LEU A 277 13.94 8.41 6.83
N VAL A 278 14.13 8.55 5.51
CA VAL A 278 15.39 8.22 4.84
C VAL A 278 16.27 9.45 4.69
N THR A 279 17.49 9.37 5.23
CA THR A 279 18.53 10.37 5.01
C THR A 279 19.53 9.85 3.99
N GLY A 280 19.83 10.65 2.95
CA GLY A 280 20.80 10.26 1.93
C GLY A 280 21.25 11.42 1.06
N LYS A 281 22.31 11.19 0.27
CA LYS A 281 22.85 12.16 -0.70
C LYS A 281 22.26 11.89 -2.08
N ILE A 282 21.81 12.91 -2.81
CA ILE A 282 21.30 12.71 -4.19
C ILE A 282 22.44 12.23 -5.08
N LYS A 283 22.26 11.08 -5.73
CA LYS A 283 23.13 10.57 -6.79
C LYS A 283 22.70 11.13 -8.14
N GLU A 284 21.41 11.01 -8.44
CA GLU A 284 20.83 11.39 -9.73
C GLU A 284 19.41 11.95 -9.54
N LEU A 285 19.02 12.87 -10.43
CA LEU A 285 17.65 13.34 -10.59
C LEU A 285 17.20 12.94 -12.00
N GLN A 286 16.05 12.27 -12.11
CA GLN A 286 15.55 11.75 -13.39
C GLN A 286 14.22 12.41 -13.80
N GLY A 287 14.00 12.49 -15.12
CA GLY A 287 12.85 13.14 -15.72
C GLY A 287 12.79 14.65 -15.39
N ASN A 288 11.59 15.17 -15.16
CA ASN A 288 11.38 16.54 -14.69
C ASN A 288 11.62 16.68 -13.16
N ASN A 289 12.64 15.99 -12.62
CA ASN A 289 12.91 15.86 -11.17
C ASN A 289 11.78 15.20 -10.37
N ASN A 290 10.98 14.36 -11.03
CA ASN A 290 9.92 13.58 -10.37
C ASN A 290 10.44 12.27 -9.77
N HIS A 291 11.69 11.91 -10.04
CA HIS A 291 12.37 10.77 -9.43
C HIS A 291 13.77 11.19 -8.99
N ALA A 292 14.23 10.63 -7.88
CA ALA A 292 15.59 10.80 -7.40
C ALA A 292 16.18 9.47 -6.92
N SER A 293 17.45 9.25 -7.23
CA SER A 293 18.24 8.15 -6.69
C SER A 293 19.18 8.67 -5.61
N LEU A 294 19.29 7.95 -4.49
CA LEU A 294 20.22 8.28 -3.41
C LEU A 294 21.54 7.49 -3.54
N VAL A 295 22.64 8.10 -3.10
CA VAL A 295 23.94 7.45 -2.90
C VAL A 295 23.81 6.47 -1.74
N THR A 296 24.45 5.31 -1.87
CA THR A 296 24.36 4.22 -0.89
C THR A 296 25.71 3.59 -0.54
N GLY A 297 26.81 4.11 -1.09
CA GLY A 297 28.18 3.58 -0.87
C GLY A 297 28.47 2.23 -1.54
N VAL A 298 27.47 1.60 -2.16
CA VAL A 298 27.59 0.34 -2.93
C VAL A 298 26.92 0.53 -4.31
N ASP A 299 27.10 -0.43 -5.23
CA ASP A 299 26.46 -0.40 -6.56
C ASP A 299 24.98 -0.80 -6.48
N ARG A 300 24.22 -0.06 -5.67
CA ARG A 300 22.78 -0.22 -5.40
C ARG A 300 22.16 1.14 -5.16
N GLU A 301 20.87 1.28 -5.37
CA GLU A 301 20.20 2.57 -5.25
C GLU A 301 18.94 2.49 -4.37
N VAL A 302 18.64 3.61 -3.70
CA VAL A 302 17.30 3.86 -3.17
C VAL A 302 16.64 4.82 -4.14
N GLN A 303 15.59 4.34 -4.81
CA GLN A 303 14.78 5.15 -5.71
C GLN A 303 13.62 5.80 -4.96
N LEU A 304 13.40 7.08 -5.25
CA LEU A 304 12.37 7.90 -4.64
C LEU A 304 11.42 8.42 -5.71
N SER A 305 10.11 8.24 -5.50
CA SER A 305 9.06 8.91 -6.28
C SER A 305 8.71 10.27 -5.66
N LEU A 306 9.08 11.36 -6.35
CA LEU A 306 8.97 12.75 -5.88
C LEU A 306 7.73 13.50 -6.39
N ILE A 307 6.72 12.77 -6.87
CA ILE A 307 5.54 13.31 -7.57
C ILE A 307 4.77 14.34 -6.72
N GLU A 308 4.79 14.20 -5.40
CA GLU A 308 4.03 15.05 -4.48
C GLU A 308 4.80 16.31 -4.02
N ILE A 309 5.99 16.58 -4.56
CA ILE A 309 6.83 17.72 -4.16
C ILE A 309 6.55 18.94 -5.07
N PRO A 310 6.42 20.16 -4.52
CA PRO A 310 6.22 21.36 -5.33
C PRO A 310 7.37 21.56 -6.33
N GLU A 311 7.06 21.97 -7.56
CA GLU A 311 8.04 22.18 -8.63
C GLU A 311 9.21 23.08 -8.20
N ALA A 312 8.93 24.16 -7.45
CA ALA A 312 9.97 25.04 -6.92
C ALA A 312 10.93 24.33 -5.95
N GLN A 313 10.43 23.37 -5.16
CA GLN A 313 11.27 22.56 -4.29
C GLN A 313 12.06 21.51 -5.07
N GLN A 314 11.44 20.86 -6.06
CA GLN A 314 12.09 19.89 -6.95
C GLN A 314 13.23 20.54 -7.76
N LYS A 315 13.02 21.74 -8.29
CA LYS A 315 14.03 22.51 -9.04
C LYS A 315 15.21 22.96 -8.17
N ALA A 316 15.01 23.06 -6.86
CA ALA A 316 16.04 23.43 -5.92
C ALA A 316 16.85 22.22 -5.40
N LEU A 317 16.48 20.99 -5.79
CA LEU A 317 17.29 19.81 -5.50
C LEU A 317 18.53 19.79 -6.39
N GLN A 318 19.66 19.38 -5.82
CA GLN A 318 20.92 19.30 -6.53
C GLN A 318 21.58 17.94 -6.31
N VAL A 319 22.21 17.40 -7.37
CA VAL A 319 23.07 16.22 -7.23
C VAL A 319 24.16 16.51 -6.22
N GLY A 320 24.39 15.54 -5.32
CA GLY A 320 25.32 15.66 -4.22
C GLY A 320 24.76 16.36 -2.97
N GLN A 321 23.52 16.84 -2.99
CA GLN A 321 22.88 17.39 -1.80
C GLN A 321 22.45 16.26 -0.85
N THR A 322 22.77 16.36 0.44
CA THR A 322 22.15 15.52 1.47
C THR A 322 20.75 16.01 1.75
N ILE A 323 19.78 15.10 1.87
CA ILE A 323 18.37 15.41 2.11
C ILE A 323 17.73 14.36 3.01
N VAL A 324 16.58 14.73 3.58
CA VAL A 324 15.75 13.83 4.39
C VAL A 324 14.36 13.75 3.75
N PHE A 325 13.94 12.53 3.40
CA PHE A 325 12.59 12.26 2.92
C PHE A 325 11.83 11.35 3.87
N LEU A 326 10.52 11.56 3.89
CA LEU A 326 9.57 10.60 4.43
C LEU A 326 8.93 9.88 3.24
N GLY A 327 9.02 8.55 3.18
CA GLY A 327 8.39 7.75 2.12
C GLY A 327 7.88 6.41 2.67
N ARG A 328 6.92 5.80 1.98
CA ARG A 328 6.43 4.46 2.32
C ARG A 328 7.24 3.44 1.55
N PHE A 329 7.78 2.44 2.24
CA PHE A 329 8.42 1.32 1.56
C PHE A 329 7.39 0.58 0.71
N ASP A 330 7.65 0.50 -0.60
CA ASP A 330 6.84 -0.26 -1.54
C ASP A 330 7.41 -1.67 -1.68
N LYS A 331 8.60 -1.78 -2.27
CA LYS A 331 9.23 -3.06 -2.56
C LYS A 331 10.75 -2.94 -2.69
N TYR A 332 11.39 -4.11 -2.74
CA TYR A 332 12.77 -4.28 -3.17
C TYR A 332 12.77 -5.08 -4.48
N ASP A 333 13.38 -4.54 -5.53
CA ASP A 333 13.58 -5.25 -6.79
C ASP A 333 14.96 -5.92 -6.80
N PRO A 334 15.06 -7.26 -6.68
CA PRO A 334 16.34 -7.96 -6.67
C PRO A 334 17.06 -7.95 -8.02
N TYR A 335 16.37 -7.64 -9.13
CA TYR A 335 16.94 -7.63 -10.47
C TYR A 335 17.58 -6.29 -10.81
N GLN A 336 16.97 -5.20 -10.35
CA GLN A 336 17.54 -3.85 -10.46
C GLN A 336 18.43 -3.50 -9.27
N VAL A 337 18.31 -4.28 -8.19
CA VAL A 337 19.03 -4.09 -6.92
C VAL A 337 18.67 -2.75 -6.28
N GLU A 338 17.38 -2.44 -6.33
CA GLU A 338 16.82 -1.15 -5.94
C GLU A 338 15.79 -1.30 -4.82
N VAL A 339 15.83 -0.35 -3.88
CA VAL A 339 14.76 -0.17 -2.89
C VAL A 339 13.87 0.99 -3.36
N GLU A 340 12.58 0.72 -3.57
CA GLU A 340 11.62 1.72 -4.04
C GLU A 340 10.79 2.26 -2.87
N LEU A 341 10.72 3.60 -2.78
CA LEU A 341 9.84 4.31 -1.85
C LEU A 341 8.76 5.10 -2.59
N ASP A 342 7.52 4.92 -2.14
CA ASP A 342 6.33 5.58 -2.63
C ASP A 342 5.93 6.79 -1.77
N ASN A 343 5.17 7.70 -2.37
CA ASN A 343 4.58 8.88 -1.70
C ASN A 343 5.65 9.69 -0.93
N CYS A 344 6.81 9.93 -1.55
CA CYS A 344 7.90 10.60 -0.87
C CYS A 344 7.62 12.09 -0.69
N VAL A 345 7.89 12.59 0.51
CA VAL A 345 7.75 14.00 0.90
C VAL A 345 9.11 14.49 1.40
N LEU A 346 9.58 15.62 0.88
CA LEU A 346 10.80 16.27 1.38
C LEU A 346 10.51 16.88 2.76
N VAL A 347 11.23 16.43 3.78
CA VAL A 347 11.06 16.86 5.18
C VAL A 347 12.08 17.92 5.56
N ALA A 348 13.34 17.72 5.17
CA ALA A 348 14.40 18.67 5.48
C ALA A 348 15.46 18.71 4.39
N ARG A 349 15.96 19.92 4.17
CA ARG A 349 17.29 20.14 3.63
C ARG A 349 18.16 20.44 4.85
N PRO A 350 19.24 19.68 5.11
CA PRO A 350 20.26 20.17 6.00
C PRO A 350 20.65 21.56 5.51
N ALA A 351 20.76 22.53 6.44
CA ALA A 351 21.29 23.84 6.11
C ALA A 351 22.64 23.59 5.42
N GLY A 352 22.77 24.06 4.17
CA GLY A 352 24.07 24.00 3.49
C GLY A 352 25.10 24.77 4.32
N PRO A 353 26.39 24.41 4.21
CA PRO A 353 27.47 25.18 4.82
C PRO A 353 27.48 26.63 4.35
#